data_AF-A0A1I6U4U4-F1
#
_entry.id   AF-A0A1I6U4U4-F1
#
_cell.length_a   1.000
_cell.length_b   1.000
_cell.length_c   1.000
_cell.angle_alpha   90.00
_cell.angle_beta   90.00
_cell.angle_gamma   90.00
#
_symmetry.space_group_name_H-M   'P 1'
#
loop_
_entity.id
_entity.type
_entity.pdbx_description
1 polymer ?
#
loop_
_entity_poly.entity_id
_entity_poly.type
_entity_poly.pdbx_seq_one_letter_code
_entity_poly.pdbx_strand_id
1 'polypeptide(L)'
;MRDDATGRTLTTHEPRRIPWLEIVFGFGPMLPIAVGTAVAWWLNGKPLDYLVALFTLLYAASILLFLAGVRRGVSFRTEGGPQVSQIVTMLVLYGLGLGSLFAAVMGKAVPALAMLILGYAAIGILDPIAARAGEVPLSHARLRPLQMPIAVVSLAALLWLKLTAPY
;
A
#
# COMPACT_ATOMS: atom_id res chain seq x y z
N MET A 1 -23.94 12.90 17.69
CA MET A 1 -22.66 13.03 18.41
C MET A 1 -22.99 13.38 19.84
N ARG A 2 -22.52 12.59 20.81
CA ARG A 2 -22.70 12.85 22.25
C ARG A 2 -21.30 13.01 22.84
N ASP A 3 -21.11 14.09 23.59
CA ASP A 3 -19.83 14.44 24.24
C ASP A 3 -20.11 14.53 25.75
N ASP A 4 -19.25 13.90 26.56
CA ASP A 4 -19.34 13.92 28.02
C ASP A 4 -17.94 14.04 28.65
N ALA A 5 -17.88 14.03 29.99
CA ALA A 5 -16.64 14.20 30.74
C ALA A 5 -15.61 13.06 30.52
N THR A 6 -16.04 11.91 30.01
CA THR A 6 -15.19 10.72 29.81
C THR A 6 -14.85 10.47 28.35
N GLY A 7 -15.58 11.09 27.41
CA GLY A 7 -15.22 11.04 26.00
C GLY A 7 -16.35 11.40 25.05
N ARG A 8 -16.22 10.91 23.82
CA ARG A 8 -17.10 11.24 22.70
C ARG A 8 -17.60 9.99 22.00
N THR A 9 -18.91 9.89 21.81
CA THR A 9 -19.55 8.82 21.03
C THR A 9 -19.92 9.29 19.61
N LEU A 10 -19.46 8.53 18.62
CA LEU A 10 -19.77 8.70 17.20
C LEU A 10 -20.57 7.49 16.72
N THR A 11 -21.69 7.73 16.02
CA THR A 11 -22.44 6.70 15.30
C THR A 11 -22.18 6.89 13.81
N THR A 12 -21.60 5.90 13.17
CA THR A 12 -21.25 5.93 11.75
C THR A 12 -22.07 4.88 10.99
N HIS A 13 -22.44 5.20 9.75
CA HIS A 13 -23.05 4.25 8.83
C HIS A 13 -22.09 4.00 7.69
N GLU A 14 -21.72 2.74 7.49
CA GLU A 14 -20.84 2.34 6.40
C GLU A 14 -21.62 1.61 5.29
N PRO A 15 -21.60 2.13 4.05
CA PRO A 15 -22.30 1.49 2.95
C PRO A 15 -21.62 0.19 2.52
N ARG A 16 -22.42 -0.83 2.15
CA ARG A 16 -21.90 -2.08 1.55
C ARG A 16 -21.37 -1.92 0.12
N ARG A 17 -21.75 -0.85 -0.57
CA ARG A 17 -21.23 -0.50 -1.90
C ARG A 17 -19.95 0.31 -1.72
N ILE A 18 -18.96 0.08 -2.58
CA ILE A 18 -17.74 0.90 -2.58
C ILE A 18 -18.11 2.30 -3.09
N PRO A 19 -17.90 3.37 -2.31
CA PRO A 19 -18.10 4.74 -2.78
C PRO A 19 -17.25 5.05 -4.02
N TRP A 20 -17.80 5.80 -4.97
CA TRP A 20 -17.09 6.19 -6.21
C TRP A 20 -15.71 6.81 -5.94
N LEU A 21 -15.64 7.71 -4.96
CA LEU A 21 -14.38 8.37 -4.58
C LEU A 21 -13.33 7.35 -4.10
N GLU A 22 -13.74 6.29 -3.41
CA GLU A 22 -12.81 5.23 -2.99
C GLU A 22 -12.33 4.36 -4.16
N ILE A 23 -13.10 4.24 -5.23
CA ILE A 23 -12.63 3.60 -6.47
C ILE A 23 -11.55 4.47 -7.11
N VAL A 24 -11.82 5.77 -7.30
CA VAL A 24 -10.87 6.70 -7.92
C VAL A 24 -9.58 6.80 -7.11
N PHE A 25 -9.69 7.08 -5.81
CA PHE A 25 -8.53 7.23 -4.94
C PHE A 25 -7.94 5.90 -4.45
N GLY A 26 -8.64 4.79 -4.67
CA GLY A 26 -8.10 3.44 -4.50
C GLY A 26 -7.22 3.04 -5.67
N PHE A 27 -7.75 3.07 -6.90
CA PHE A 27 -6.99 2.63 -8.07
C PHE A 27 -6.00 3.70 -8.59
N GLY A 28 -6.30 4.99 -8.41
CA GLY A 28 -5.46 6.10 -8.87
C GLY A 28 -4.00 5.98 -8.42
N PRO A 29 -3.72 5.76 -7.13
CA PRO A 29 -2.35 5.55 -6.64
C PRO A 29 -1.65 4.30 -7.18
N MET A 30 -2.35 3.34 -7.79
CA MET A 30 -1.69 2.19 -8.42
C MET A 30 -1.17 2.53 -9.82
N LEU A 31 -1.74 3.56 -10.47
CA LEU A 31 -1.40 3.93 -11.84
C LEU A 31 0.08 4.32 -12.00
N PRO A 32 0.70 5.15 -11.14
CA PRO A 32 2.11 5.49 -11.33
C PRO A 32 3.04 4.27 -11.15
N ILE A 33 2.64 3.27 -10.36
CA ILE A 33 3.39 2.02 -10.23
C ILE A 33 3.31 1.25 -11.56
N ALA A 34 2.11 1.02 -12.08
CA ALA A 34 1.91 0.27 -13.32
C ALA A 34 2.53 0.96 -14.55
N VAL A 35 2.30 2.27 -14.69
CA VAL A 35 2.85 3.09 -15.78
C VAL A 35 4.36 3.18 -15.66
N GLY A 36 4.88 3.44 -14.46
CA GLY A 36 6.32 3.50 -14.21
C GLY A 36 7.02 2.19 -14.58
N THR A 37 6.46 1.05 -14.20
CA THR A 37 6.93 -0.27 -14.63
C THR A 37 6.90 -0.42 -16.15
N ALA A 38 5.78 -0.11 -16.81
CA ALA A 38 5.66 -0.24 -18.27
C ALA A 38 6.67 0.64 -19.01
N VAL A 39 6.89 1.87 -18.54
CA VAL A 39 7.88 2.80 -19.11
C VAL A 39 9.30 2.30 -18.85
N ALA A 40 9.60 1.74 -17.68
CA ALA A 40 10.90 1.13 -17.41
C ALA A 40 11.21 -0.01 -18.39
N TRP A 41 10.22 -0.86 -18.69
CA TRP A 41 10.34 -1.90 -19.72
C TRP A 41 10.59 -1.32 -21.11
N TRP A 42 9.86 -0.27 -21.49
CA TRP A 42 10.02 0.42 -22.78
C TRP A 42 11.40 1.08 -22.94
N LEU A 43 11.93 1.61 -21.83
CA LEU A 43 13.20 2.33 -21.81
C LEU A 43 14.41 1.44 -21.53
N ASN A 44 14.22 0.15 -21.26
CA ASN A 44 15.29 -0.78 -20.90
C ASN A 44 16.54 -0.63 -21.80
N GLY A 45 17.70 -0.37 -21.19
CA GLY A 45 18.98 -0.14 -21.87
C GLY A 45 19.17 1.28 -22.42
N LYS A 46 18.24 2.20 -22.16
CA LYS A 46 18.33 3.63 -22.54
C LYS A 46 18.68 4.46 -21.30
N PRO A 47 19.30 5.65 -21.45
CA PRO A 47 19.85 6.43 -20.33
C PRO A 47 18.88 6.83 -19.20
N LEU A 48 17.56 6.68 -19.40
CA LEU A 48 16.54 7.08 -18.44
C LEU A 48 15.88 5.90 -17.70
N ASP A 49 16.20 4.65 -18.04
CA ASP A 49 15.56 3.47 -17.44
C ASP A 49 15.73 3.41 -15.91
N TYR A 50 16.94 3.67 -15.42
CA TYR A 50 17.26 3.73 -14.00
C TYR A 50 16.42 4.77 -13.26
N LEU A 51 16.28 5.97 -13.82
CA LEU A 51 15.53 7.05 -13.18
C LEU A 51 14.05 6.73 -13.10
N VAL A 52 13.47 6.15 -14.15
CA VAL A 52 12.07 5.72 -14.14
C VAL A 52 11.86 4.60 -13.12
N ALA A 53 12.75 3.61 -13.08
CA ALA A 53 12.65 2.51 -12.12
C ALA A 53 12.82 2.97 -10.67
N LEU A 54 13.77 3.87 -10.41
CA LEU A 54 13.98 4.47 -9.08
C LEU A 54 12.76 5.29 -8.66
N PHE A 55 12.23 6.15 -9.53
CA PHE A 55 11.02 6.92 -9.22
C PHE A 55 9.83 6.00 -8.89
N THR A 56 9.64 4.95 -9.68
CA THR A 56 8.59 3.94 -9.47
C THR A 56 8.73 3.26 -8.10
N LEU A 57 9.95 2.89 -7.72
CA LEU A 57 10.29 2.32 -6.42
C LEU A 57 9.99 3.28 -5.26
N LEU A 58 10.47 4.52 -5.34
CA LEU A 58 10.28 5.53 -4.30
C LEU A 58 8.79 5.88 -4.14
N TYR A 59 8.05 5.95 -5.26
CA TYR A 59 6.61 6.16 -5.26
C TYR A 59 5.88 4.97 -4.61
N ALA A 60 6.23 3.74 -4.98
CA ALA A 60 5.62 2.55 -4.38
C ALA A 60 5.91 2.47 -2.86
N ALA A 61 7.12 2.86 -2.42
CA ALA A 61 7.47 2.94 -1.01
C ALA A 61 6.68 4.01 -0.26
N SER A 62 6.52 5.20 -0.84
CA SER A 62 5.76 6.28 -0.22
C SER A 62 4.28 5.93 -0.06
N ILE A 63 3.67 5.27 -1.05
CA ILE A 63 2.30 4.77 -0.95
C ILE A 63 2.17 3.70 0.14
N LEU A 64 3.12 2.76 0.24
CA LEU A 64 3.10 1.73 1.29
C LEU A 64 3.21 2.35 2.70
N LEU A 65 4.10 3.33 2.87
CA LEU A 65 4.23 4.11 4.12
C LEU A 65 2.95 4.88 4.45
N PHE A 66 2.35 5.53 3.44
CA PHE A 66 1.08 6.23 3.59
C PHE A 66 -0.04 5.27 4.04
N LEU A 67 -0.17 4.09 3.41
CA LEU A 67 -1.17 3.10 3.78
C LEU A 67 -0.97 2.56 5.20
N ALA A 68 0.28 2.36 5.63
CA ALA A 68 0.59 2.03 7.02
C ALA A 68 0.12 3.13 7.98
N GLY A 69 0.35 4.40 7.64
CA GLY A 69 -0.14 5.56 8.38
C GLY A 69 -1.67 5.64 8.43
N VAL A 70 -2.36 5.39 7.31
CA VAL A 70 -3.82 5.33 7.25
C VAL A 70 -4.36 4.27 8.20
N ARG A 71 -3.74 3.08 8.24
CA ARG A 71 -4.14 2.01 9.17
C ARG A 71 -4.01 2.44 10.63
N ARG A 72 -2.95 3.20 10.97
CA ARG A 72 -2.82 3.80 12.31
C ARG A 72 -3.92 4.82 12.58
N GLY A 73 -4.23 5.68 11.60
CA GLY A 73 -5.29 6.67 11.72
C GLY A 73 -6.66 6.05 11.97
N VAL A 74 -6.97 4.96 11.27
CA VAL A 74 -8.22 4.22 11.42
C VAL A 74 -8.31 3.57 12.81
N SER A 75 -7.21 3.05 13.35
CA SER A 75 -7.24 2.34 14.63
C SER A 75 -7.64 3.21 15.83
N PHE A 76 -7.52 4.54 15.72
CA PHE A 76 -8.02 5.47 16.75
C PHE A 76 -9.55 5.49 16.88
N ARG A 77 -10.27 5.01 15.86
CA ARG A 77 -11.73 4.99 15.82
C ARG A 77 -12.31 3.57 15.81
N THR A 78 -11.48 2.56 16.03
CA THR A 78 -11.94 1.18 16.25
C THR A 78 -12.77 1.12 17.53
N GLU A 79 -13.89 0.42 17.49
CA GLU A 79 -14.70 0.16 18.67
C GLU A 79 -13.87 -0.59 19.73
N GLY A 80 -13.90 -0.12 20.99
CA GLY A 80 -13.05 -0.66 22.06
C GLY A 80 -11.57 -0.22 21.99
N GLY A 81 -11.20 0.63 21.02
CA GLY A 81 -9.86 1.19 20.87
C GLY A 81 -8.95 0.40 19.92
N PRO A 82 -7.69 0.87 19.72
CA PRO A 82 -6.75 0.24 18.81
C PRO A 82 -6.44 -1.21 19.21
N GLN A 83 -6.63 -2.15 18.27
CA GLN A 83 -6.29 -3.55 18.50
C GLN A 83 -4.80 -3.83 18.27
N VAL A 84 -4.25 -4.80 18.99
CA VAL A 84 -2.84 -5.21 18.83
C VAL A 84 -2.54 -5.67 17.40
N SER A 85 -3.48 -6.38 16.77
CA SER A 85 -3.43 -6.79 15.35
C SER A 85 -3.18 -5.59 14.42
N GLN A 86 -3.91 -4.49 14.61
CA GLN A 86 -3.79 -3.26 13.82
C GLN A 86 -2.43 -2.60 14.01
N ILE A 87 -1.91 -2.57 15.24
CA ILE A 87 -0.61 -1.97 15.56
C ILE A 87 0.53 -2.80 14.97
N VAL A 88 0.51 -4.11 15.17
CA VAL A 88 1.53 -5.03 14.60
C VAL A 88 1.53 -4.94 13.08
N THR A 89 0.35 -5.01 12.46
CA THR A 89 0.26 -4.92 11.00
C THR A 89 0.76 -3.58 10.49
N MET A 90 0.41 -2.48 11.17
CA MET A 90 0.92 -1.15 10.81
C MET A 90 2.45 -1.07 10.91
N LEU A 91 3.04 -1.57 11.99
CA LEU A 91 4.49 -1.57 12.17
C LEU A 91 5.21 -2.41 11.11
N VAL A 92 4.65 -3.57 10.76
CA VAL A 92 5.19 -4.42 9.69
C VAL A 92 5.13 -3.70 8.34
N LEU A 93 3.98 -3.13 7.97
CA LEU A 93 3.82 -2.40 6.71
C LEU A 93 4.73 -1.17 6.65
N TYR A 94 4.83 -0.43 7.75
CA TYR A 94 5.71 0.73 7.86
C TYR A 94 7.18 0.31 7.75
N GLY A 95 7.58 -0.77 8.42
CA GLY A 95 8.93 -1.32 8.34
C GLY A 95 9.29 -1.79 6.93
N LEU A 96 8.37 -2.44 6.22
CA LEU A 96 8.55 -2.83 4.81
C LEU A 96 8.67 -1.59 3.91
N GLY A 97 7.82 -0.58 4.09
CA GLY A 97 7.89 0.68 3.36
C GLY A 97 9.20 1.42 3.59
N LEU A 98 9.58 1.64 4.84
CA LEU A 98 10.80 2.36 5.22
C LEU A 98 12.05 1.58 4.82
N GLY A 99 12.06 0.26 5.03
CA GLY A 99 13.13 -0.63 4.61
C GLY A 99 13.31 -0.62 3.10
N SER A 100 12.21 -0.65 2.33
CA SER A 100 12.28 -0.56 0.88
C SER A 100 12.82 0.78 0.38
N LEU A 101 12.43 1.89 1.02
CA LEU A 101 12.93 3.23 0.72
C LEU A 101 14.44 3.30 0.97
N PHE A 102 14.89 2.83 2.14
CA PHE A 102 16.30 2.79 2.49
C PHE A 102 17.10 1.92 1.52
N ALA A 103 16.60 0.72 1.20
CA ALA A 103 17.24 -0.18 0.24
C ALA A 103 17.35 0.45 -1.15
N ALA A 104 16.29 1.14 -1.62
CA ALA A 104 16.28 1.83 -2.91
C ALA A 104 17.34 2.95 -2.97
N VAL A 105 17.44 3.79 -1.93
CA VAL A 105 18.44 4.86 -1.83
C VAL A 105 19.87 4.30 -1.79
N MET A 106 20.07 3.12 -1.21
CA MET A 106 21.36 2.42 -1.18
C MET A 106 21.68 1.68 -2.49
N GLY A 107 20.90 1.88 -3.56
CA GLY A 107 21.06 1.20 -4.85
C GLY A 107 20.69 -0.29 -4.82
N LYS A 108 20.09 -0.78 -3.74
CA LYS A 108 19.70 -2.19 -3.56
C LYS A 108 18.25 -2.40 -4.04
N ALA A 109 18.05 -2.31 -5.35
CA ALA A 109 16.72 -2.42 -5.96
C ALA A 109 16.02 -3.77 -5.69
N VAL A 110 16.75 -4.90 -5.73
CA VAL A 110 16.15 -6.23 -5.53
C VAL A 110 15.49 -6.39 -4.14
N PRO A 111 16.18 -6.13 -3.01
CA PRO A 111 15.52 -6.21 -1.71
C PRO A 111 14.45 -5.14 -1.53
N ALA A 112 14.59 -3.95 -2.14
CA ALA A 112 13.55 -2.93 -2.12
C ALA A 112 12.25 -3.44 -2.77
N LEU A 113 12.35 -4.03 -3.98
CA LEU A 113 11.22 -4.62 -4.69
C LEU A 113 10.60 -5.78 -3.92
N ALA A 114 11.42 -6.66 -3.33
CA ALA A 114 10.92 -7.78 -2.53
C ALA A 114 10.09 -7.30 -1.32
N MET A 115 10.58 -6.29 -0.58
CA MET A 115 9.86 -5.70 0.54
C MET A 115 8.54 -5.05 0.12
N LEU A 116 8.54 -4.34 -1.01
CA LEU A 116 7.33 -3.74 -1.57
C LEU A 116 6.31 -4.81 -1.97
N ILE A 117 6.72 -5.84 -2.71
CA ILE A 117 5.85 -6.95 -3.12
C ILE A 117 5.22 -7.59 -1.88
N LEU A 118 6.01 -7.89 -0.84
CA LEU A 118 5.50 -8.43 0.42
C LEU A 118 4.52 -7.46 1.09
N GLY A 119 4.80 -6.17 1.12
CA GLY A 119 3.93 -5.15 1.72
C GLY A 119 2.59 -5.03 1.01
N TYR A 120 2.58 -4.91 -0.32
CA TYR A 120 1.36 -4.82 -1.12
C TYR A 120 0.56 -6.13 -1.09
N ALA A 121 1.23 -7.29 -1.12
CA ALA A 121 0.56 -8.58 -0.96
C ALA A 121 -0.07 -8.72 0.43
N ALA A 122 0.64 -8.32 1.48
CA ALA A 122 0.12 -8.31 2.85
C ALA A 122 -1.14 -7.44 2.96
N ILE A 123 -1.16 -6.24 2.36
CA ILE A 123 -2.37 -5.40 2.31
C ILE A 123 -3.51 -6.13 1.58
N GLY A 124 -3.23 -6.76 0.45
CA GLY A 124 -4.23 -7.50 -0.33
C GLY A 124 -4.91 -8.63 0.44
N ILE A 125 -4.26 -9.17 1.48
CA ILE A 125 -4.75 -10.27 2.31
C ILE A 125 -5.30 -9.78 3.64
N LEU A 126 -4.54 -8.95 4.36
CA LEU A 126 -4.82 -8.54 5.74
C LEU A 126 -5.91 -7.46 5.82
N ASP A 127 -6.00 -6.55 4.85
CA ASP A 127 -7.05 -5.52 4.88
C ASP A 127 -8.45 -6.12 4.68
N PRO A 128 -8.68 -7.09 3.78
CA PRO A 128 -9.98 -7.75 3.71
C PRO A 128 -10.37 -8.52 4.97
N ILE A 129 -9.40 -9.12 5.66
CA ILE A 129 -9.64 -9.79 6.94
C ILE A 129 -10.04 -8.76 7.99
N ALA A 130 -9.26 -7.69 8.11
CA ALA A 130 -9.52 -6.59 9.04
C ALA A 130 -10.87 -5.90 8.76
N ALA A 131 -11.26 -5.74 7.48
CA ALA A 131 -12.54 -5.15 7.10
C ALA A 131 -13.72 -6.00 7.57
N ARG A 132 -13.62 -7.33 7.47
CA ARG A 132 -14.63 -8.26 8.00
C ARG A 132 -14.69 -8.27 9.53
N ALA A 133 -13.58 -7.93 10.20
CA ALA A 133 -13.50 -7.78 11.65
C ALA A 133 -13.92 -6.39 12.16
N GLY A 134 -14.30 -5.46 11.27
CA GLY A 134 -14.68 -4.09 11.66
C GLY A 134 -13.49 -3.19 12.04
N GLU A 135 -12.25 -3.62 11.78
CA GLU A 135 -11.04 -2.87 12.09
C GLU A 135 -10.72 -1.77 11.06
N VAL A 136 -11.20 -1.93 9.82
CA VAL A 136 -11.01 -0.99 8.71
C VAL A 136 -12.31 -0.92 7.89
N PRO A 137 -12.48 0.07 6.98
CA PRO A 137 -13.71 0.19 6.21
C PRO A 137 -14.07 -1.10 5.45
N LEU A 138 -15.33 -1.55 5.55
CA LEU A 138 -15.95 -2.67 4.84
C LEU A 138 -15.64 -2.68 3.33
N SER A 139 -15.53 -1.52 2.70
CA SER A 139 -15.17 -1.42 1.27
C SER A 139 -13.83 -2.10 0.94
N HIS A 140 -12.89 -2.12 1.89
CA HIS A 140 -11.57 -2.74 1.73
C HIS A 140 -11.65 -4.26 1.54
N ALA A 141 -12.72 -4.90 2.03
CA ALA A 141 -12.98 -6.32 1.81
C ALA A 141 -13.09 -6.69 0.33
N ARG A 142 -13.50 -5.73 -0.52
CA ARG A 142 -13.70 -5.94 -1.97
C ARG A 142 -12.70 -5.16 -2.81
N LEU A 143 -12.31 -3.97 -2.37
CA LEU A 143 -11.40 -3.11 -3.12
C LEU A 143 -9.97 -3.65 -3.12
N ARG A 144 -9.44 -4.04 -1.95
CA ARG A 144 -8.03 -4.44 -1.80
C ARG A 144 -7.64 -5.68 -2.60
N PRO A 145 -8.46 -6.75 -2.66
CA PRO A 145 -8.14 -7.92 -3.48
C PRO A 145 -8.08 -7.63 -4.98
N LEU A 146 -8.72 -6.56 -5.44
CA LEU A 146 -8.69 -6.13 -6.85
C LEU A 146 -7.58 -5.11 -7.11
N GLN A 147 -7.35 -4.21 -6.15
CA GLN A 147 -6.37 -3.13 -6.25
C GLN A 147 -4.93 -3.62 -6.08
N MET A 148 -4.65 -4.40 -5.04
CA MET A 148 -3.27 -4.77 -4.67
C MET A 148 -2.55 -5.67 -5.67
N PRO A 149 -3.22 -6.61 -6.39
CA PRO A 149 -2.57 -7.36 -7.45
C PRO A 149 -1.95 -6.49 -8.55
N ILE A 150 -2.51 -5.31 -8.83
CA ILE A 150 -1.94 -4.38 -9.83
C ILE A 150 -0.53 -3.96 -9.40
N ALA A 151 -0.36 -3.54 -8.14
CA ALA A 151 0.94 -3.18 -7.59
C ALA A 151 1.88 -4.40 -7.55
N VAL A 152 1.40 -5.54 -7.04
CA VAL A 152 2.22 -6.76 -6.91
C VAL A 152 2.74 -7.23 -8.27
N VAL A 153 1.88 -7.33 -9.29
CA VAL A 153 2.28 -7.75 -10.64
C VAL A 153 3.23 -6.75 -11.28
N SER A 154 2.97 -5.44 -11.15
CA SER A 154 3.85 -4.39 -11.69
C SER A 154 5.24 -4.43 -11.04
N LEU A 155 5.30 -4.56 -9.71
CA LEU A 155 6.57 -4.64 -8.98
C LEU A 155 7.31 -5.96 -9.27
N ALA A 156 6.59 -7.07 -9.45
CA ALA A 156 7.18 -8.34 -9.85
C ALA A 156 7.75 -8.26 -11.28
N ALA A 157 7.07 -7.58 -12.21
CA ALA A 157 7.59 -7.33 -13.54
C ALA A 157 8.82 -6.41 -13.52
N LEU A 158 8.87 -5.42 -12.63
CA LEU A 158 10.05 -4.57 -12.45
C LEU A 158 11.22 -5.34 -11.81
N LEU A 159 10.93 -6.25 -10.87
CA LEU A 159 11.92 -7.17 -10.31
C LEU A 159 12.49 -8.08 -11.37
N TRP A 160 11.64 -8.67 -12.20
CA TRP A 160 12.05 -9.48 -13.33
C TRP A 160 12.95 -8.68 -14.29
N LEU A 161 12.58 -7.44 -14.61
CA LEU A 161 13.41 -6.55 -15.42
C LEU A 161 14.78 -6.34 -14.78
N LYS A 162 14.84 -6.02 -13.48
CA LYS A 162 16.12 -5.79 -12.78
C LYS A 162 17.02 -7.02 -12.74
N LEU A 163 16.43 -8.21 -12.67
CA LEU A 163 17.17 -9.48 -12.65
C LEU A 163 17.69 -9.88 -14.04
N THR A 164 17.01 -9.45 -15.10
CA THR A 164 17.36 -9.80 -16.49
C THR A 164 18.12 -8.70 -17.23
N ALA A 165 18.05 -7.46 -16.76
CA ALA A 165 18.74 -6.30 -17.31
C ALA A 165 19.28 -5.40 -16.18
N PRO A 166 20.60 -5.12 -16.17
CA PRO A 166 21.18 -4.20 -15.20
C PRO A 166 20.95 -2.75 -15.65
N TYR A 167 19.86 -2.14 -15.18
CA TYR A 167 19.71 -0.68 -15.09
C TYR A 167 20.21 -0.15 -13.74
#